data_AF-A0AAD1ME47-F1
#
_entry.id   AF-A0AAD1ME47-F1
#
_cell.length_a   1.000
_cell.length_b   1.000
_cell.length_c   1.000
_cell.angle_alpha   90.00
_cell.angle_beta   90.00
_cell.angle_gamma   90.00
#
_symmetry.space_group_name_H-M   'P 1'
#
loop_
_entity.id
_entity.type
_entity.pdbx_description
1 polymer ?
#
loop_
_entity_poly.entity_id
_entity_poly.type
_entity_poly.pdbx_seq_one_letter_code
_entity_poly.pdbx_strand_id
1 'polypeptide(L)'
;MVEERRTVADASPARSATIGVVTLEVMPRRYRVLTAAVVAAGLTALHTPSASAGTGHEPLTAAGLVAALQSEGVAAPNPIDTTAQECPAVDCSQAIVTDTMRVKSFLTVPQAKWYAVRRGLPRFANMVIEFAPPLTSAQRDDYLQAIGRLLP
;
A
#
# COMPACT_ATOMS: atom_id res chain seq x y z
N MET A 1 -13.76 -28.02 -51.34
CA MET A 1 -12.44 -27.77 -50.73
C MET A 1 -12.35 -26.29 -50.40
N VAL A 2 -11.86 -26.00 -49.20
CA VAL A 2 -11.58 -24.69 -48.58
C VAL A 2 -12.78 -23.97 -47.96
N GLU A 3 -12.85 -24.13 -46.65
CA GLU A 3 -13.73 -23.52 -45.65
C GLU A 3 -12.93 -22.44 -44.92
N GLU A 4 -13.43 -21.20 -44.91
CA GLU A 4 -12.94 -20.14 -44.02
C GLU A 4 -14.09 -19.19 -43.70
N ARG A 5 -14.54 -19.17 -42.44
CA ARG A 5 -15.01 -17.94 -41.78
C ARG A 5 -15.04 -18.11 -40.26
N ARG A 6 -14.22 -17.28 -39.62
CA ARG A 6 -14.05 -17.09 -38.18
C ARG A 6 -15.39 -16.81 -37.48
N THR A 7 -15.58 -17.44 -36.33
CA THR A 7 -16.41 -16.92 -35.24
C THR A 7 -15.65 -17.21 -33.95
N VAL A 8 -15.00 -16.18 -33.38
CA VAL A 8 -14.42 -16.28 -32.04
C VAL A 8 -15.49 -15.78 -31.09
N ALA A 9 -16.20 -16.73 -30.49
CA ALA A 9 -17.14 -16.50 -29.42
C ALA A 9 -16.39 -16.44 -28.07
N ASP A 10 -16.83 -15.49 -27.27
CA ASP A 10 -16.60 -15.26 -25.84
C ASP A 10 -16.40 -16.54 -25.01
N ALA A 11 -15.32 -16.58 -24.23
CA ALA A 11 -15.10 -17.62 -23.23
C ALA A 11 -14.57 -17.01 -21.93
N SER A 12 -15.50 -16.54 -21.10
CA SER A 12 -15.28 -16.30 -19.67
C SER A 12 -15.29 -17.62 -18.90
N PRO A 13 -14.23 -18.02 -18.17
CA PRO A 13 -14.33 -19.14 -17.24
C PRO A 13 -14.85 -18.67 -15.88
N ALA A 14 -16.13 -18.95 -15.64
CA ALA A 14 -16.68 -19.05 -14.28
C ALA A 14 -15.91 -20.14 -13.52
N ARG A 15 -15.27 -19.77 -12.41
CA ARG A 15 -14.67 -20.74 -11.48
C ARG A 15 -15.42 -20.72 -10.16
N SER A 16 -16.14 -21.82 -9.93
CA SER A 16 -16.81 -22.20 -8.70
C SER A 16 -15.97 -21.92 -7.46
N ALA A 17 -16.59 -21.29 -6.46
CA ALA A 17 -16.13 -21.32 -5.09
C ALA A 17 -17.16 -22.11 -4.27
N THR A 18 -16.81 -23.33 -3.89
CA THR A 18 -17.58 -24.13 -2.93
C THR A 18 -17.36 -23.53 -1.54
N ILE A 19 -18.36 -22.83 -1.02
CA ILE A 19 -18.33 -22.26 0.33
C ILE A 19 -18.79 -23.36 1.29
N GLY A 20 -17.82 -24.01 1.94
CA GLY A 20 -18.09 -24.92 3.06
C GLY A 20 -18.56 -24.12 4.27
N VAL A 21 -19.85 -24.23 4.58
CA VAL A 21 -20.46 -23.62 5.77
C VAL A 21 -20.00 -24.41 6.99
N VAL A 22 -19.33 -23.76 7.95
CA VAL A 22 -19.04 -24.36 9.26
C VAL A 22 -20.02 -23.78 10.28
N THR A 23 -20.89 -24.65 10.78
CA THR A 23 -21.85 -24.40 11.86
C THR A 23 -21.09 -24.00 13.13
N LEU A 24 -21.36 -22.82 13.69
CA LEU A 24 -20.87 -22.44 15.02
C LEU A 24 -21.82 -22.97 16.10
N GLU A 25 -21.43 -24.05 16.77
CA GLU A 25 -22.02 -24.39 18.08
C GLU A 25 -21.33 -23.58 19.18
N VAL A 26 -22.07 -22.62 19.73
CA VAL A 26 -21.73 -21.92 20.96
C VAL A 26 -22.12 -22.80 22.14
N MET A 27 -21.18 -23.25 22.97
CA MET A 27 -21.48 -23.66 24.35
C MET A 27 -20.23 -23.69 25.27
N PRO A 28 -20.41 -23.71 26.61
CA PRO A 28 -19.77 -22.74 27.48
C PRO A 28 -18.70 -23.36 28.40
N ARG A 29 -17.89 -22.43 28.92
CA ARG A 29 -17.21 -22.41 30.22
C ARG A 29 -17.40 -23.68 31.09
N ARG A 30 -16.24 -24.31 31.37
CA ARG A 30 -15.95 -25.37 32.35
C ARG A 30 -16.13 -26.78 31.78
N TYR A 31 -15.04 -27.43 31.37
CA TYR A 31 -14.68 -28.79 31.80
C TYR A 31 -13.25 -29.10 31.32
N ARG A 32 -12.51 -29.78 32.20
CA ARG A 32 -11.06 -29.95 32.22
C ARG A 32 -10.66 -31.19 31.41
N VAL A 33 -9.49 -31.08 30.77
CA VAL A 33 -8.53 -32.16 30.47
C VAL A 33 -8.92 -33.08 29.30
N LEU A 34 -8.17 -32.95 28.19
CA LEU A 34 -7.49 -34.07 27.53
C LEU A 34 -6.46 -33.52 26.53
N THR A 35 -5.28 -34.11 26.61
CA THR A 35 -4.04 -33.87 25.86
C THR A 35 -4.20 -33.93 24.35
N ALA A 36 -3.58 -33.00 23.63
CA ALA A 36 -3.07 -33.23 22.28
C ALA A 36 -1.87 -32.31 22.02
N ALA A 37 -0.73 -32.91 21.67
CA ALA A 37 0.46 -32.21 21.23
C ALA A 37 0.12 -31.38 19.99
N VAL A 38 0.35 -30.07 20.04
CA VAL A 38 0.32 -29.22 18.84
C VAL A 38 1.77 -28.94 18.49
N VAL A 39 2.26 -29.60 17.44
CA VAL A 39 3.43 -29.13 16.69
C VAL A 39 2.99 -27.82 16.04
N ALA A 40 3.29 -26.70 16.69
CA ALA A 40 3.11 -25.38 16.10
C ALA A 40 4.22 -25.17 15.06
N ALA A 41 4.00 -25.74 13.87
CA ALA A 41 4.71 -25.29 12.68
C ALA A 41 4.34 -23.80 12.50
N GLY A 42 5.34 -22.95 12.72
CA GLY A 42 5.22 -21.51 12.52
C GLY A 42 4.78 -21.22 11.10
N LEU A 43 3.54 -20.76 10.96
CA LEU A 43 3.09 -19.96 9.83
C LEU A 43 2.95 -18.56 10.40
N THR A 44 4.08 -17.86 10.44
CA THR A 44 4.08 -16.40 10.37
C THR A 44 3.15 -16.05 9.22
N ALA A 45 1.98 -15.51 9.54
CA ALA A 45 1.16 -14.85 8.55
C ALA A 45 2.00 -13.71 7.98
N LEU A 46 2.67 -13.98 6.85
CA LEU A 46 3.10 -12.90 5.98
C LEU A 46 1.82 -12.20 5.59
N HIS A 47 1.59 -11.05 6.20
CA HIS A 47 0.62 -10.09 5.73
C HIS A 47 1.17 -9.62 4.39
N THR A 48 0.87 -10.33 3.31
CA THR A 48 1.04 -9.80 1.96
C THR A 48 0.12 -8.60 1.87
N PRO A 49 0.63 -7.36 1.76
CA PRO A 49 -0.23 -6.26 1.37
C PRO A 49 -0.72 -6.58 -0.03
N SER A 50 -1.99 -7.00 -0.14
CA SER A 50 -2.66 -6.99 -1.43
C SER A 50 -2.73 -5.54 -1.87
N ALA A 51 -1.88 -5.17 -2.82
CA ALA A 51 -2.09 -3.99 -3.64
C ALA A 51 -3.36 -4.26 -4.46
N SER A 52 -4.52 -3.89 -3.92
CA SER A 52 -5.77 -3.88 -4.67
C SER A 52 -5.60 -2.90 -5.82
N ALA A 53 -5.67 -3.39 -7.06
CA ALA A 53 -5.82 -2.55 -8.24
C ALA A 53 -7.22 -1.92 -8.19
N GLY A 54 -7.33 -0.77 -7.53
CA GLY A 54 -8.58 0.00 -7.47
C GLY A 54 -8.85 0.66 -8.82
N THR A 55 -9.89 0.21 -9.53
CA THR A 55 -10.50 0.94 -10.66
C THR A 55 -11.46 2.04 -10.19
N GLY A 56 -11.08 2.75 -9.12
CA GLY A 56 -11.67 4.00 -8.65
C GLY A 56 -10.54 4.95 -8.31
N HIS A 57 -10.73 6.27 -8.45
CA HIS A 57 -9.75 7.29 -8.07
C HIS A 57 -9.56 7.32 -6.55
N GLU A 58 -9.01 6.24 -5.98
CA GLU A 58 -8.61 6.22 -4.58
C GLU A 58 -7.41 7.16 -4.42
N PRO A 59 -7.40 8.02 -3.39
CA PRO A 59 -6.26 8.89 -3.13
C PRO A 59 -5.00 8.06 -2.89
N LEU A 60 -3.89 8.48 -3.49
CA LEU A 60 -2.60 7.80 -3.32
C LEU A 60 -2.17 7.85 -1.85
N THR A 61 -1.60 6.76 -1.35
CA THR A 61 -1.19 6.62 0.05
C THR A 61 0.33 6.69 0.18
N ALA A 62 0.81 7.26 1.29
CA ALA A 62 2.26 7.31 1.59
C ALA A 62 2.93 5.92 1.60
N ALA A 63 2.29 4.92 2.20
CA ALA A 63 2.73 3.53 2.22
C ALA A 63 2.76 2.92 0.81
N GLY A 64 1.77 3.22 -0.04
CA GLY A 64 1.75 2.78 -1.44
C GLY A 64 2.94 3.33 -2.23
N LEU A 65 3.29 4.60 -2.06
CA LEU A 65 4.47 5.18 -2.70
C LEU A 65 5.77 4.52 -2.21
N VAL A 66 5.93 4.32 -0.89
CA VAL A 66 7.12 3.68 -0.33
C VAL A 66 7.27 2.24 -0.82
N ALA A 67 6.18 1.48 -0.89
CA ALA A 67 6.18 0.13 -1.44
C ALA A 67 6.57 0.12 -2.93
N ALA A 68 6.04 1.06 -3.72
CA ALA A 68 6.36 1.20 -5.14
C ALA A 68 7.84 1.57 -5.39
N LEU A 69 8.42 2.43 -4.54
CA LEU A 69 9.84 2.75 -4.61
C LEU A 69 10.71 1.51 -4.36
N GLN A 70 10.39 0.75 -3.30
CA GLN A 70 11.13 -0.47 -2.97
C GLN A 70 11.02 -1.54 -4.06
N SER A 71 9.85 -1.69 -4.69
CA SER A 71 9.69 -2.64 -5.80
C SER A 71 10.50 -2.28 -7.04
N GLU A 72 10.75 -0.99 -7.28
CA GLU A 72 11.61 -0.50 -8.37
C GLU A 72 13.11 -0.46 -7.99
N GLY A 73 13.48 -0.99 -6.81
CA GLY A 73 14.86 -0.97 -6.34
C GLY A 73 15.35 0.41 -5.88
N VAL A 74 14.45 1.36 -5.66
CA VAL A 74 14.77 2.69 -5.12
C VAL A 74 14.77 2.61 -3.59
N ALA A 75 15.86 3.06 -2.96
CA ALA A 75 16.04 2.93 -1.53
C ALA A 75 15.02 3.75 -0.73
N ALA A 76 14.17 3.08 0.05
CA ALA A 76 13.32 3.71 1.07
C ALA A 76 13.41 2.89 2.38
N PRO A 77 14.58 2.88 3.03
CA PRO A 77 14.87 2.01 4.16
C PRO A 77 14.13 2.43 5.43
N ASN A 78 13.89 1.44 6.30
CA ASN A 78 13.30 1.61 7.63
C ASN A 78 11.99 2.44 7.64
N PRO A 79 10.97 2.04 6.85
CA PRO A 79 9.70 2.75 6.87
C PRO A 79 9.00 2.58 8.22
N ILE A 80 8.62 3.70 8.83
CA ILE A 80 7.88 3.79 10.09
C ILE A 80 6.62 4.59 9.81
N ASP A 81 5.45 4.02 10.15
CA ASP A 81 4.20 4.77 10.15
C ASP A 81 4.18 5.74 11.33
N THR A 82 4.09 7.03 11.01
CA THR A 82 4.04 8.13 11.96
C THR A 82 2.71 8.89 11.89
N THR A 83 1.68 8.26 11.31
CA THR A 83 0.37 8.87 11.04
C THR A 83 -0.26 9.42 12.31
N ALA A 84 -0.27 8.62 13.38
CA ALA A 84 -0.86 9.00 14.66
C ALA A 84 -0.15 10.19 15.33
N GLN A 85 1.13 10.39 15.06
CA GLN A 85 1.94 11.45 15.66
C GLN A 85 1.86 12.75 14.85
N GLU A 86 1.79 12.64 13.53
CA GLU A 86 1.95 13.81 12.66
C GLU A 86 0.65 14.34 12.07
N CYS A 87 -0.29 13.46 11.71
CA CYS A 87 -1.48 13.87 11.00
C CYS A 87 -2.50 14.70 11.80
N PRO A 88 -2.63 14.57 13.14
CA PRO A 88 -3.49 15.46 13.92
C PRO A 88 -3.13 16.95 13.82
N ALA A 89 -1.87 17.28 13.49
CA ALA A 89 -1.40 18.66 13.41
C ALA A 89 -1.53 19.31 12.02
N VAL A 90 -1.64 18.50 10.96
CA VAL A 90 -1.53 18.98 9.58
C VAL A 90 -2.62 18.43 8.64
N ASP A 91 -3.60 17.71 9.20
CA ASP A 91 -4.73 17.11 8.49
C ASP A 91 -4.29 16.21 7.31
N CYS A 92 -3.18 15.47 7.48
CA CYS A 92 -2.82 14.41 6.54
C CYS A 92 -3.66 13.15 6.77
N SER A 93 -3.78 12.30 5.74
CA SER A 93 -4.42 10.98 5.86
C SER A 93 -3.45 9.91 6.31
N GLN A 94 -2.17 10.03 5.95
CA GLN A 94 -1.11 9.09 6.34
C GLN A 94 0.24 9.80 6.33
N ALA A 95 1.14 9.37 7.22
CA ALA A 95 2.53 9.82 7.25
C ALA A 95 3.46 8.62 7.43
N ILE A 96 4.45 8.50 6.55
CA ILE A 96 5.52 7.49 6.64
C ILE A 96 6.86 8.21 6.68
N VAL A 97 7.74 7.80 7.59
CA VAL A 97 9.14 8.24 7.65
C VAL A 97 10.05 7.08 7.29
N THR A 98 11.05 7.36 6.47
CA THR A 98 12.17 6.47 6.15
C THR A 98 13.46 7.21 6.47
N ASP A 99 14.61 6.55 6.36
CA ASP A 99 15.89 7.25 6.59
C ASP A 99 16.19 8.30 5.50
N THR A 100 15.52 8.21 4.34
CA THR A 100 15.79 9.04 3.17
C THR A 100 14.73 10.12 2.95
N MET A 101 13.49 9.87 3.36
CA MET A 101 12.37 10.78 3.13
C MET A 101 11.23 10.59 4.14
N ARG A 102 10.47 11.67 4.32
CA ARG A 102 9.17 11.69 4.97
C ARG A 102 8.11 11.95 3.91
N VAL A 103 7.11 11.08 3.86
CA VAL A 103 6.01 11.11 2.90
C VAL A 103 4.72 11.37 3.65
N LYS A 104 3.97 12.39 3.23
CA LYS A 104 2.62 12.66 3.74
C LYS A 104 1.62 12.56 2.59
N SER A 105 0.59 11.73 2.75
CA SER A 105 -0.57 11.75 1.86
C SER A 105 -1.71 12.53 2.52
N PHE A 106 -2.50 13.21 1.70
CA PHE A 106 -3.65 14.00 2.11
C PHE A 106 -4.90 13.42 1.48
N LEU A 107 -6.07 13.73 2.05
CA LEU A 107 -7.34 13.28 1.50
C LEU A 107 -7.60 13.87 0.10
N THR A 108 -7.11 15.08 -0.16
CA THR A 108 -7.34 15.80 -1.41
C THR A 108 -6.09 16.47 -1.98
N VAL A 109 -6.05 16.65 -3.31
CA VAL A 109 -4.98 17.38 -4.01
C VAL A 109 -4.83 18.83 -3.52
N PRO A 110 -5.92 19.61 -3.31
CA PRO A 110 -5.80 20.97 -2.77
C PRO A 110 -5.12 21.04 -1.40
N GLN A 111 -5.41 20.10 -0.48
CA GLN A 111 -4.76 20.07 0.84
C GLN A 111 -3.24 19.86 0.71
N ALA A 112 -2.83 18.86 -0.08
CA ALA A 112 -1.42 18.61 -0.36
C ALA A 112 -0.72 19.81 -1.00
N LYS A 113 -1.39 20.49 -1.95
CA LYS A 113 -0.89 21.71 -2.60
C LYS A 113 -0.62 22.81 -1.59
N TRP A 114 -1.58 23.11 -0.73
CA TRP A 114 -1.42 24.17 0.28
C TRP A 114 -0.35 23.85 1.32
N TYR A 115 -0.25 22.58 1.73
CA TYR A 115 0.82 22.15 2.63
C TYR A 115 2.20 22.31 1.98
N ALA A 116 2.38 21.81 0.76
CA ALA A 116 3.63 21.87 0.02
C ALA A 116 4.11 23.31 -0.22
N VAL A 117 3.22 24.20 -0.70
CA VAL A 117 3.56 25.60 -0.99
C VAL A 117 4.04 26.33 0.25
N ARG A 118 3.36 26.16 1.40
CA ARG A 118 3.76 26.81 2.66
C ARG A 118 5.12 26.35 3.18
N ARG A 119 5.56 25.15 2.78
CA ARG A 119 6.78 24.51 3.29
C ARG A 119 7.92 24.49 2.26
N GLY A 120 7.66 24.90 1.02
CA GLY A 120 8.63 24.80 -0.08
C GLY A 120 9.00 23.35 -0.42
N LEU A 121 8.04 22.42 -0.30
CA LEU A 121 8.28 20.99 -0.49
C LEU A 121 7.76 20.49 -1.85
N PRO A 122 8.39 19.47 -2.44
CA PRO A 122 7.86 18.81 -3.64
C PRO A 122 6.54 18.08 -3.34
N ARG A 123 5.66 18.05 -4.35
CA ARG A 123 4.33 17.44 -4.28
C ARG A 123 4.05 16.63 -5.53
N PHE A 124 3.40 15.48 -5.33
CA PHE A 124 2.84 14.67 -6.39
C PHE A 124 1.39 14.31 -6.06
N ALA A 125 0.43 14.67 -6.92
CA ALA A 125 -0.99 14.48 -6.66
C ALA A 125 -1.42 14.94 -5.24
N ASN A 126 -1.91 14.03 -4.39
CA ASN A 126 -2.30 14.29 -3.02
C ASN A 126 -1.18 14.00 -1.99
N MET A 127 0.08 13.91 -2.40
CA MET A 127 1.23 13.59 -1.54
C MET A 127 2.30 14.68 -1.55
N VAL A 128 3.00 14.84 -0.41
CA VAL A 128 4.12 15.75 -0.22
C VAL A 128 5.32 14.97 0.30
N ILE A 129 6.50 15.26 -0.24
CA ILE A 129 7.76 14.58 0.07
C ILE A 129 8.70 15.58 0.73
N GLU A 130 9.31 15.19 1.84
CA GLU A 130 10.37 15.93 2.51
C GLU A 130 11.60 15.02 2.63
N PHE A 131 12.71 15.40 2.02
CA PHE A 131 13.94 14.59 2.05
C PHE A 131 14.69 14.78 3.36
N ALA A 132 15.12 13.67 3.95
CA ALA A 132 16.00 13.70 5.12
C ALA A 132 17.43 14.09 4.69
N PRO A 133 18.12 14.96 5.44
CA PRO A 133 19.57 15.13 5.29
C PRO A 133 20.30 13.80 5.57
N PRO A 134 21.45 13.51 4.93
CA PRO A 134 22.30 14.42 4.16
C PRO A 134 22.20 14.28 2.62
N LEU A 135 21.03 13.97 2.05
CA LEU A 135 20.90 13.81 0.60
C LEU A 135 21.33 15.07 -0.17
N THR A 136 22.22 14.88 -1.16
CA THR A 136 22.63 15.93 -2.11
C THR A 136 21.47 16.34 -3.01
N SER A 137 21.58 17.47 -3.72
CA SER A 137 20.58 17.88 -4.72
C SER A 137 20.39 16.82 -5.79
N ALA A 138 21.48 16.28 -6.35
CA ALA A 138 21.43 15.24 -7.39
C ALA A 138 20.67 13.99 -6.90
N GLN A 139 20.96 13.51 -5.68
CA GLN A 139 20.23 12.38 -5.11
C GLN A 139 18.74 12.70 -4.92
N ARG A 140 18.40 13.90 -4.49
CA ARG A 140 16.98 14.33 -4.37
C ARG A 140 16.31 14.36 -5.74
N ASP A 141 16.99 14.82 -6.77
CA ASP A 141 16.47 14.85 -8.14
C ASP A 141 16.24 13.42 -8.68
N ASP A 142 17.15 12.48 -8.40
CA ASP A 142 16.98 11.07 -8.75
C ASP A 142 15.73 10.46 -8.10
N TYR A 143 15.49 10.75 -6.81
CA TYR A 143 14.26 10.35 -6.13
C TYR A 143 13.02 10.98 -6.76
N LEU A 144 13.04 12.29 -7.04
CA LEU A 144 11.91 12.98 -7.65
C LEU A 144 11.58 12.41 -9.02
N GLN A 145 12.61 12.07 -9.81
CA GLN A 145 12.42 11.44 -11.11
C GLN A 145 11.83 10.04 -10.97
N ALA A 146 12.30 9.23 -10.02
CA ALA A 146 11.74 7.91 -9.76
C ALA A 146 10.26 7.98 -9.32
N ILE A 147 9.93 8.87 -8.38
CA ILE A 147 8.55 9.11 -7.92
C ILE A 147 7.66 9.55 -9.09
N GLY A 148 8.15 10.43 -9.97
CA GLY A 148 7.41 10.88 -11.15
C GLY A 148 7.09 9.78 -12.16
N ARG A 149 7.85 8.67 -12.19
CA ARG A 149 7.55 7.51 -13.06
C ARG A 149 6.54 6.54 -12.42
N LEU A 150 6.43 6.56 -11.09
CA LEU A 150 5.59 5.64 -10.33
C LEU A 150 4.13 6.08 -10.22
N LEU A 151 3.88 7.37 -10.44
CA LEU A 151 2.57 7.96 -10.22
C LEU A 151 1.84 8.20 -11.55
N PRO A 152 0.51 7.98 -11.58
CA PRO A 152 -0.31 8.14 -12.79
C PRO A 152 -0.43 9.60 -13.26
#